data_AF-A0A7S1YFN9-F1
#
_entry.id   AF-A0A7S1YFN9-F1
#
_cell.length_a   1.000
_cell.length_b   1.000
_cell.length_c   1.000
_cell.angle_alpha   90.00
_cell.angle_beta   90.00
_cell.angle_gamma   90.00
#
_symmetry.space_group_name_H-M   'P 1'
#
loop_
_entity.id
_entity.type
_entity.pdbx_description
1 polymer ?
#
loop_
_entity_poly.entity_id
_entity_poly.type
_entity_poly.pdbx_seq_one_letter_code
_entity_poly.pdbx_strand_id
1 'polypeptide(L)'
;GLGDNFPRKPNFTLLMWIFWKTKRFVGNRTDAEISSLPELDAEENPKVFTIVKILGVLCMYGVWIHDVPLISIASMRMIQLTLTHGQSELSPYAFTMYAAILIMFPSYRDEAIRFARLSLQMLERTESKEGEARTLMVSHSCLIHLVEPLQSIAGPFARSCESGLLTGDIENGLTGAAMRAAAMISSGTCCATVSNDLRSLHRQVSLDFKHDNSLRIIRPFWQLAENLRGNSERPTVLTGEAMNE
;
A
#
# COMPACT_ATOMS: atom_id res chain seq x y z
N GLY A 1 27.72 0.91 10.32
CA GLY A 1 27.59 2.37 10.29
C GLY A 1 27.18 2.78 8.89
N LEU A 2 25.90 3.09 8.69
CA LEU A 2 25.35 3.47 7.39
C LEU A 2 25.66 4.95 7.16
N GLY A 3 26.57 5.22 6.22
CA GLY A 3 27.06 6.57 5.87
C GLY A 3 26.07 7.44 5.09
N ASP A 4 24.77 7.17 5.19
CA ASP A 4 23.75 8.05 4.65
C ASP A 4 23.18 8.87 5.82
N ASN A 5 23.48 10.17 5.83
CA ASN A 5 22.94 11.14 6.79
C ASN A 5 21.41 11.23 6.64
N PHE A 6 20.69 10.31 7.27
CA PHE A 6 19.23 10.39 7.37
C PHE A 6 18.89 11.56 8.31
N PRO A 7 18.21 12.62 7.83
CA PRO A 7 17.97 13.80 8.64
C PRO A 7 16.97 13.50 9.75
N ARG A 8 17.36 13.80 11.00
CA ARG A 8 16.55 13.55 12.23
C ARG A 8 15.18 14.26 12.23
N LYS A 9 15.01 15.33 11.45
CA LYS A 9 13.74 15.98 11.14
C LYS A 9 13.82 16.57 9.73
N PRO A 10 13.14 16.00 8.74
CA PRO A 10 13.13 16.57 7.40
C PRO A 10 12.47 17.96 7.45
N ASN A 11 13.17 18.99 6.97
CA ASN A 11 12.53 20.28 6.73
C ASN A 11 11.89 20.28 5.34
N PHE A 12 10.87 21.12 5.13
CA PHE A 12 10.13 21.20 3.87
C PHE A 12 11.05 21.42 2.66
N THR A 13 12.11 22.21 2.82
CA THR A 13 13.11 22.47 1.78
C THR A 13 13.80 21.21 1.29
N LEU A 14 14.18 20.32 2.21
CA LEU A 14 14.77 19.03 1.85
C LEU A 14 13.78 18.18 1.05
N LEU A 15 12.52 18.12 1.48
CA LEU A 15 11.50 17.34 0.77
C LEU A 15 11.30 17.82 -0.65
N MET A 16 11.20 19.14 -0.85
CA MET A 16 11.12 19.73 -2.19
C MET A 16 12.37 19.45 -3.01
N TRP A 17 13.56 19.53 -2.42
CA TRP A 17 14.80 19.21 -3.12
C TRP A 17 14.85 17.75 -3.58
N ILE A 18 14.48 16.79 -2.72
CA ILE A 18 14.41 15.37 -3.09
C ILE A 18 13.34 15.15 -4.16
N PHE A 19 12.18 15.80 -4.06
CA PHE A 19 11.11 15.73 -5.05
C PHE A 19 11.62 16.16 -6.43
N TRP A 20 12.20 17.35 -6.54
CA TRP A 20 12.72 17.86 -7.81
C TRP A 20 13.88 17.04 -8.35
N LYS A 21 14.76 16.54 -7.46
CA LYS A 21 15.83 15.61 -7.85
C LYS A 21 15.24 14.34 -8.46
N THR A 22 14.24 13.73 -7.84
CA THR A 22 13.58 12.51 -8.34
C THR A 22 12.86 12.77 -9.66
N LYS A 23 12.13 13.88 -9.78
CA LYS A 23 11.52 14.32 -11.04
C LYS A 23 12.54 14.42 -12.18
N ARG A 24 13.75 14.91 -11.90
CA ARG A 24 14.84 14.97 -12.89
C ARG A 24 15.37 13.58 -13.26
N PHE A 25 15.46 12.65 -12.31
CA PHE A 25 15.85 11.25 -12.56
C PHE A 25 14.82 10.52 -13.44
N VAL A 26 13.53 10.72 -13.13
CA VAL A 26 12.42 10.20 -13.94
C VAL A 26 12.45 10.82 -15.34
N GLY A 27 12.62 12.14 -15.41
CA GLY A 27 12.73 12.86 -16.67
C GLY A 27 11.53 12.61 -17.60
N ASN A 28 11.82 12.42 -18.88
CA ASN A 28 10.83 12.10 -19.92
C ASN A 28 10.76 10.60 -20.23
N ARG A 29 11.20 9.73 -19.30
CA ARG A 29 11.18 8.29 -19.52
C ARG A 29 9.75 7.81 -19.74
N THR A 30 9.60 6.95 -20.74
CA THR A 30 8.35 6.27 -21.03
C THR A 30 8.12 5.09 -20.10
N ASP A 31 6.86 4.68 -19.98
CA ASP A 31 6.46 3.50 -19.21
C ASP A 31 7.18 2.22 -19.69
N ALA A 32 7.41 2.13 -21.00
CA ALA A 32 8.15 1.02 -21.62
C ALA A 32 9.63 1.03 -21.22
N GLU A 33 10.30 2.18 -21.25
CA GLU A 33 11.71 2.31 -20.85
C GLU A 33 11.92 1.99 -19.37
N ILE A 34 10.98 2.40 -18.51
CA ILE A 34 11.03 2.07 -17.08
C ILE A 34 10.82 0.57 -16.90
N SER A 35 9.81 -0.01 -17.57
CA SER A 35 9.48 -1.43 -17.46
C SER A 35 10.55 -2.35 -18.05
N SER A 36 11.41 -1.85 -18.94
CA SER A 36 12.51 -2.60 -19.55
C SER A 36 13.84 -2.45 -18.83
N LEU A 37 13.88 -1.76 -17.68
CA LEU A 37 15.08 -1.69 -16.86
C LEU A 37 15.51 -3.11 -16.45
N PRO A 38 16.83 -3.40 -16.43
CA PRO A 38 17.33 -4.70 -15.99
C PRO A 38 16.94 -4.95 -14.54
N GLU A 39 16.88 -6.23 -14.14
CA GLU A 39 16.74 -6.56 -12.73
C GLU A 39 17.99 -6.16 -11.93
N LEU A 40 17.79 -5.74 -10.70
CA LEU A 40 18.86 -5.43 -9.77
C LEU A 40 19.54 -6.73 -9.35
N ASP A 41 20.77 -6.93 -9.84
CA ASP A 41 21.60 -8.06 -9.43
C ASP A 41 22.05 -7.90 -7.96
N ALA A 42 21.56 -8.79 -7.10
CA ALA A 42 21.87 -8.79 -5.68
C ALA A 42 23.30 -9.27 -5.37
N GLU A 43 23.93 -10.05 -6.25
CA GLU A 43 25.31 -10.49 -6.13
C GLU A 43 26.28 -9.37 -6.54
N GLU A 44 25.96 -8.65 -7.62
CA GLU A 44 26.76 -7.52 -8.08
C GLU A 44 26.64 -6.31 -7.13
N ASN A 45 25.43 -6.03 -6.64
CA ASN A 45 25.12 -4.84 -5.84
C ASN A 45 24.39 -5.14 -4.51
N PRO A 46 24.95 -5.96 -3.61
CA PRO A 46 24.28 -6.41 -2.37
C PRO A 46 23.93 -5.26 -1.43
N LYS A 47 24.73 -4.19 -1.45
CA LYS A 47 24.47 -2.97 -0.65
C LYS A 47 23.21 -2.25 -1.12
N VAL A 48 23.04 -2.09 -2.44
CA VAL A 48 21.85 -1.42 -3.00
C VAL A 48 20.61 -2.25 -2.72
N PHE A 49 20.69 -3.56 -2.92
CA PHE A 49 19.61 -4.49 -2.61
C PHE A 49 19.15 -4.37 -1.15
N THR A 50 20.10 -4.37 -0.21
CA THR A 50 19.81 -4.20 1.22
C THR A 50 19.18 -2.84 1.52
N ILE A 51 19.69 -1.75 0.93
CA ILE A 51 19.14 -0.41 1.11
C ILE A 51 17.69 -0.35 0.62
N VAL A 52 17.38 -0.91 -0.55
CA VAL A 52 16.00 -0.91 -1.10
C VAL A 52 15.04 -1.65 -0.16
N LYS A 53 15.46 -2.78 0.42
CA LYS A 53 14.64 -3.50 1.42
C LYS A 53 14.38 -2.67 2.67
N ILE A 54 15.42 -2.03 3.22
CA ILE A 54 15.27 -1.15 4.40
C ILE A 54 14.33 0.03 4.08
N LEU A 55 14.49 0.65 2.91
CA LEU A 55 13.63 1.75 2.48
C LEU A 55 12.18 1.30 2.30
N GLY A 56 11.94 0.09 1.79
CA GLY A 56 10.61 -0.49 1.69
C GLY A 56 9.91 -0.59 3.05
N VAL A 57 10.63 -1.14 4.05
CA VAL A 57 10.14 -1.24 5.43
C VAL A 57 9.91 0.14 6.05
N LEU A 58 10.85 1.08 5.88
CA LEU A 58 10.69 2.46 6.38
C LEU A 58 9.51 3.19 5.73
N CYS A 59 9.30 2.98 4.44
CA CYS A 59 8.19 3.57 3.71
C CYS A 59 6.85 3.04 4.25
N MET A 60 6.75 1.72 4.45
CA MET A 60 5.57 1.11 5.06
C MET A 60 5.35 1.62 6.49
N TYR A 61 6.38 1.64 7.32
CA TYR A 61 6.29 2.20 8.68
C TYR A 61 5.81 3.65 8.67
N GLY A 62 6.32 4.47 7.75
CA GLY A 62 5.87 5.85 7.55
C GLY A 62 4.38 5.96 7.26
N VAL A 63 3.81 5.04 6.47
CA VAL A 63 2.36 4.99 6.22
C VAL A 63 1.60 4.73 7.52
N TRP A 64 2.03 3.75 8.33
CA TRP A 64 1.38 3.42 9.60
C TRP A 64 1.34 4.59 10.59
N ILE A 65 2.44 5.35 10.68
CA ILE A 65 2.53 6.50 11.60
C ILE A 65 2.13 7.83 10.95
N HIS A 66 1.66 7.81 9.69
CA HIS A 66 1.28 9.00 8.91
C HIS A 66 2.41 10.04 8.76
N ASP A 67 3.67 9.58 8.65
CA ASP A 67 4.85 10.42 8.46
C ASP A 67 5.14 10.63 6.96
N VAL A 68 4.47 11.64 6.38
CA VAL A 68 4.63 12.05 4.97
C VAL A 68 6.10 12.34 4.61
N PRO A 69 6.89 13.05 5.44
CA PRO A 69 8.33 13.21 5.19
C PRO A 69 9.09 11.90 5.04
N LEU A 70 8.88 10.93 5.94
CA LEU A 70 9.54 9.62 5.88
C LEU A 70 9.15 8.86 4.61
N ILE A 71 7.85 8.83 4.30
CA ILE A 71 7.32 8.22 3.08
C ILE A 71 7.97 8.85 1.83
N SER A 72 8.05 10.18 1.80
CA SER A 72 8.60 10.93 0.67
C SER A 72 10.07 10.60 0.46
N ILE A 73 10.89 10.63 1.52
CA ILE A 73 12.32 10.32 1.44
C ILE A 73 12.53 8.88 0.98
N ALA A 74 11.81 7.92 1.60
CA ALA A 74 11.99 6.51 1.31
C ALA A 74 11.57 6.17 -0.13
N SER A 75 10.36 6.56 -0.54
CA SER A 75 9.84 6.29 -1.89
C SER A 75 10.69 6.92 -2.98
N MET A 76 11.05 8.20 -2.85
CA MET A 76 11.89 8.89 -3.82
C MET A 76 13.29 8.29 -3.92
N ARG A 77 13.87 7.86 -2.79
CA ARG A 77 15.17 7.18 -2.81
C ARG A 77 15.07 5.82 -3.50
N MET A 78 14.00 5.05 -3.27
CA MET A 78 13.77 3.80 -3.98
C MET A 78 13.67 4.04 -5.50
N ILE A 79 12.91 5.04 -5.95
CA ILE A 79 12.84 5.41 -7.38
C ILE A 79 14.21 5.73 -7.95
N GLN A 80 15.00 6.56 -7.27
CA GLN A 80 16.34 6.91 -7.74
C GLN A 80 17.24 5.68 -7.86
N LEU A 81 17.16 4.75 -6.91
CA LEU A 81 17.94 3.50 -6.95
C LEU A 81 17.46 2.59 -8.08
N THR A 82 16.16 2.41 -8.25
CA THR A 82 15.58 1.62 -9.33
C THR A 82 16.01 2.13 -10.71
N LEU A 83 15.94 3.44 -10.92
CA LEU A 83 16.33 4.07 -12.18
C LEU A 83 17.86 4.04 -12.45
N THR A 84 18.67 3.81 -11.42
CA THR A 84 20.15 3.80 -11.53
C THR A 84 20.72 2.40 -11.60
N HIS A 85 20.16 1.44 -10.85
CA HIS A 85 20.73 0.12 -10.64
C HIS A 85 19.83 -1.03 -11.14
N GLY A 86 18.64 -0.73 -11.66
CA GLY A 86 17.68 -1.74 -12.11
C GLY A 86 16.55 -2.01 -11.13
N GLN A 87 15.59 -2.82 -11.56
CA GLN A 87 14.38 -3.13 -10.80
C GLN A 87 14.63 -4.20 -9.74
N SER A 88 14.19 -3.93 -8.52
CA SER A 88 13.96 -4.96 -7.51
C SER A 88 12.49 -5.37 -7.44
N GLU A 89 12.21 -6.42 -6.66
CA GLU A 89 10.85 -6.84 -6.29
C GLU A 89 9.98 -5.73 -5.65
N LEU A 90 10.61 -4.70 -5.05
CA LEU A 90 9.93 -3.56 -4.44
C LEU A 90 9.72 -2.39 -5.41
N SER A 91 10.15 -2.50 -6.67
CA SER A 91 9.99 -1.42 -7.66
C SER A 91 8.53 -1.05 -7.91
N PRO A 92 7.59 -2.02 -8.10
CA PRO A 92 6.16 -1.68 -8.22
C PRO A 92 5.66 -0.87 -7.02
N TYR A 93 6.06 -1.27 -5.81
CA TYR A 93 5.69 -0.55 -4.59
C TYR A 93 6.28 0.86 -4.56
N ALA A 94 7.56 1.03 -4.92
CA ALA A 94 8.22 2.33 -4.98
C ALA A 94 7.53 3.29 -5.95
N PHE A 95 7.16 2.84 -7.16
CA PHE A 95 6.41 3.64 -8.13
C PHE A 95 5.01 4.01 -7.65
N THR A 96 4.34 3.10 -6.94
CA THR A 96 3.03 3.39 -6.33
C THR A 96 3.13 4.45 -5.24
N MET A 97 4.13 4.35 -4.37
CA MET A 97 4.35 5.35 -3.31
C MET A 97 4.74 6.71 -3.90
N TYR A 98 5.56 6.71 -4.95
CA TYR A 98 5.88 7.94 -5.68
C TYR A 98 4.63 8.58 -6.31
N ALA A 99 3.74 7.78 -6.91
CA ALA A 99 2.44 8.26 -7.39
C ALA A 99 1.58 8.84 -6.25
N ALA A 100 1.56 8.18 -5.08
CA ALA A 100 0.86 8.67 -3.90
C ALA A 100 1.43 10.00 -3.35
N ILE A 101 2.71 10.29 -3.61
CA ILE A 101 3.28 11.62 -3.35
C ILE A 101 2.84 12.63 -4.42
N LEU A 102 2.89 12.25 -5.70
CA LEU A 102 2.53 13.14 -6.82
C LEU A 102 1.06 13.60 -6.74
N ILE A 103 0.13 12.72 -6.34
CA ILE A 103 -1.30 13.04 -6.28
C ILE A 103 -1.63 14.16 -5.29
N MET A 104 -0.76 14.41 -4.30
CA MET A 104 -0.91 15.55 -3.37
C MET A 104 -0.73 16.91 -4.05
N PHE A 105 -0.15 16.93 -5.25
CA PHE A 105 0.07 18.14 -6.03
C PHE A 105 -0.91 18.16 -7.22
N PRO A 106 -1.86 19.11 -7.27
CA PRO A 106 -2.88 19.15 -8.32
C PRO A 106 -2.33 19.12 -9.75
N SER A 107 -1.17 19.75 -9.99
CA SER A 107 -0.49 19.81 -11.29
C SER A 107 0.05 18.46 -11.79
N TYR A 108 0.16 17.45 -10.92
CA TYR A 108 0.76 16.15 -11.25
C TYR A 108 -0.26 14.99 -11.16
N ARG A 109 -1.56 15.28 -11.14
CA ARG A 109 -2.61 14.27 -11.04
C ARG A 109 -2.51 13.19 -12.13
N ASP A 110 -2.39 13.58 -13.39
CA ASP A 110 -2.36 12.62 -14.51
C ASP A 110 -1.09 11.77 -14.47
N GLU A 111 0.03 12.36 -14.08
CA GLU A 111 1.30 11.65 -13.89
C GLU A 111 1.21 10.66 -12.72
N ALA A 112 0.56 11.03 -11.62
CA ALA A 112 0.31 10.13 -10.50
C ALA A 112 -0.52 8.91 -10.95
N ILE A 113 -1.61 9.13 -11.68
CA ILE A 113 -2.43 8.03 -12.21
C ILE A 113 -1.66 7.16 -13.21
N ARG A 114 -0.81 7.76 -14.06
CA ARG A 114 0.09 7.02 -14.96
C ARG A 114 1.01 6.09 -14.15
N PHE A 115 1.70 6.61 -13.13
CA PHE A 115 2.61 5.80 -12.33
C PHE A 115 1.89 4.73 -11.49
N ALA A 116 0.66 4.98 -11.06
CA ALA A 116 -0.18 3.96 -10.42
C ALA A 116 -0.51 2.80 -11.36
N ARG A 117 -0.79 3.08 -12.64
CA ARG A 117 -1.05 2.03 -13.65
C ARG A 117 0.23 1.31 -14.04
N LEU A 118 1.32 2.05 -14.21
CA LEU A 118 2.63 1.47 -14.49
C LEU A 118 3.04 0.49 -13.39
N SER A 119 2.88 0.84 -12.12
CA SER A 119 3.22 -0.08 -11.03
C SER A 119 2.38 -1.36 -11.03
N LEU A 120 1.09 -1.27 -11.35
CA LEU A 120 0.22 -2.44 -11.51
C LEU A 120 0.68 -3.32 -12.68
N GLN A 121 1.07 -2.72 -13.81
CA GLN A 121 1.62 -3.47 -14.95
C GLN A 121 2.96 -4.15 -14.61
N MET A 122 3.84 -3.46 -13.88
CA MET A 122 5.10 -4.04 -13.41
C MET A 122 4.85 -5.22 -12.46
N LEU A 123 3.81 -5.12 -11.65
CA LEU A 123 3.44 -6.17 -10.70
C LEU A 123 3.01 -7.46 -11.39
N GLU A 124 2.33 -7.40 -12.54
CA GLU A 124 1.97 -8.60 -13.33
C GLU A 124 3.18 -9.42 -13.78
N ARG A 125 4.36 -8.80 -13.83
CA ARG A 125 5.63 -9.41 -14.23
C ARG A 125 6.49 -9.82 -13.05
N THR A 126 6.07 -9.49 -11.82
CA THR A 126 6.83 -9.73 -10.60
C THR A 126 6.21 -10.88 -9.82
N GLU A 127 7.01 -11.88 -9.43
CA GLU A 127 6.52 -13.03 -8.64
C GLU A 127 6.44 -12.75 -7.13
N SER A 128 6.90 -11.58 -6.67
CA SER A 128 6.97 -11.23 -5.25
C SER A 128 5.59 -10.93 -4.65
N LYS A 129 5.16 -11.84 -3.77
CA LYS A 129 3.91 -11.71 -3.00
C LYS A 129 3.95 -10.56 -1.98
N GLU A 130 5.11 -10.26 -1.42
CA GLU A 130 5.28 -9.12 -0.51
C GLU A 130 5.09 -7.78 -1.26
N GLY A 131 5.72 -7.66 -2.43
CA GLY A 131 5.54 -6.51 -3.32
C GLY A 131 4.09 -6.37 -3.80
N GLU A 132 3.41 -7.48 -4.09
CA GLU A 132 2.01 -7.53 -4.52
C GLU A 132 1.06 -6.92 -3.49
N ALA A 133 1.09 -7.39 -2.24
CA ALA A 133 0.19 -6.90 -1.20
C ALA A 133 0.30 -5.38 -1.04
N ARG A 134 1.52 -4.87 -0.89
CA ARG A 134 1.76 -3.44 -0.65
C ARG A 134 1.41 -2.57 -1.86
N THR A 135 1.72 -3.04 -3.06
CA THR A 135 1.43 -2.31 -4.31
C THR A 135 -0.07 -2.22 -4.54
N LEU A 136 -0.81 -3.34 -4.43
CA LEU A 136 -2.26 -3.37 -4.61
C LEU A 136 -2.96 -2.50 -3.57
N MET A 137 -2.53 -2.57 -2.30
CA MET A 137 -3.10 -1.77 -1.22
C MET A 137 -3.01 -0.28 -1.53
N VAL A 138 -1.82 0.28 -1.76
CA VAL A 138 -1.63 1.73 -1.92
C VAL A 138 -2.20 2.23 -3.25
N SER A 139 -2.03 1.48 -4.34
CA SER A 139 -2.56 1.88 -5.65
C SER A 139 -4.07 2.05 -5.58
N HIS A 140 -4.79 1.10 -5.00
CA HIS A 140 -6.25 1.14 -4.97
C HIS A 140 -6.79 2.09 -3.89
N SER A 141 -6.16 2.16 -2.71
CA SER A 141 -6.63 3.02 -1.62
C SER A 141 -6.34 4.50 -1.83
N CYS A 142 -5.30 4.85 -2.59
CA CYS A 142 -4.89 6.25 -2.77
C CYS A 142 -5.14 6.79 -4.18
N LEU A 143 -5.16 5.95 -5.21
CA LEU A 143 -5.02 6.41 -6.60
C LEU A 143 -6.14 5.90 -7.51
N ILE A 144 -6.29 4.59 -7.66
CA ILE A 144 -7.18 3.99 -8.67
C ILE A 144 -8.66 4.31 -8.38
N HIS A 145 -9.09 4.34 -7.11
CA HIS A 145 -10.46 4.71 -6.74
C HIS A 145 -10.87 6.13 -7.17
N LEU A 146 -9.91 7.00 -7.51
CA LEU A 146 -10.18 8.37 -7.99
C LEU A 146 -10.57 8.42 -9.48
N VAL A 147 -10.34 7.32 -10.21
CA VAL A 147 -10.54 7.24 -11.66
C VAL A 147 -11.33 6.00 -12.09
N GLU A 148 -11.57 5.06 -11.18
CA GLU A 148 -12.35 3.85 -11.40
C GLU A 148 -13.47 3.69 -10.36
N PRO A 149 -14.56 2.97 -10.69
CA PRO A 149 -15.63 2.69 -9.74
C PRO A 149 -15.16 1.92 -8.50
N LEU A 150 -15.71 2.22 -7.34
CA LEU A 150 -15.37 1.52 -6.08
C LEU A 150 -15.64 0.00 -6.13
N GLN A 151 -16.52 -0.45 -7.02
CA GLN A 151 -16.76 -1.87 -7.26
C GLN A 151 -15.51 -2.58 -7.81
N SER A 152 -14.71 -1.90 -8.65
CA SER A 152 -13.54 -2.52 -9.30
C SER A 152 -12.39 -2.79 -8.33
N ILE A 153 -12.30 -2.02 -7.25
CA ILE A 153 -11.15 -2.06 -6.33
C ILE A 153 -11.27 -3.14 -5.23
N ALA A 154 -12.45 -3.72 -5.03
CA ALA A 154 -12.67 -4.76 -4.01
C ALA A 154 -11.91 -6.07 -4.30
N GLY A 155 -11.78 -6.44 -5.59
CA GLY A 155 -11.00 -7.61 -6.01
C GLY A 155 -9.51 -7.48 -5.73
N PRO A 156 -8.86 -6.39 -6.17
CA PRO A 156 -7.47 -6.06 -5.82
C PRO A 156 -7.18 -6.08 -4.32
N PHE A 157 -8.08 -5.57 -3.48
CA PHE A 157 -7.91 -5.64 -2.02
C PHE A 157 -8.04 -7.07 -1.45
N ALA A 158 -8.85 -7.94 -2.04
CA ALA A 158 -8.85 -9.36 -1.68
C ALA A 158 -7.51 -10.03 -2.01
N ARG A 159 -6.94 -9.78 -3.19
CA ARG A 159 -5.61 -10.28 -3.57
C ARG A 159 -4.53 -9.76 -2.62
N SER A 160 -4.61 -8.49 -2.24
CA SER A 160 -3.72 -7.91 -1.23
C SER A 160 -3.83 -8.63 0.11
N CYS A 161 -5.04 -8.97 0.55
CA CYS A 161 -5.28 -9.73 1.77
C CYS A 161 -4.62 -11.12 1.68
N GLU A 162 -4.90 -11.84 0.61
CA GLU A 162 -4.37 -13.19 0.37
C GLU A 162 -2.84 -13.21 0.34
N SER A 163 -2.20 -12.33 -0.44
CA SER A 163 -0.73 -12.25 -0.52
C SER A 163 -0.10 -11.85 0.83
N GLY A 164 -0.74 -10.99 1.61
CA GLY A 164 -0.29 -10.65 2.97
C GLY A 164 -0.36 -11.84 3.94
N LEU A 165 -1.47 -12.58 3.94
CA LEU A 165 -1.63 -13.77 4.78
C LEU A 165 -0.65 -14.88 4.39
N LEU A 166 -0.42 -15.10 3.10
CA LEU A 166 0.51 -16.11 2.59
C LEU A 166 1.97 -15.81 2.94
N THR A 167 2.34 -14.53 3.01
CA THR A 167 3.72 -14.10 3.31
C THR A 167 3.97 -13.87 4.81
N GLY A 168 2.94 -14.01 5.65
CA GLY A 168 3.02 -13.72 7.08
C GLY A 168 2.97 -12.22 7.42
N ASP A 169 2.73 -11.35 6.44
CA ASP A 169 2.48 -9.92 6.65
C ASP A 169 1.00 -9.70 7.02
N ILE A 170 0.64 -10.19 8.21
CA ILE A 170 -0.75 -10.26 8.69
C ILE A 170 -1.39 -8.86 8.77
N GLU A 171 -0.62 -7.84 9.16
CA GLU A 171 -1.14 -6.48 9.26
C GLU A 171 -1.52 -5.91 7.88
N ASN A 172 -0.69 -6.08 6.85
CA ASN A 172 -1.07 -5.70 5.49
C ASN A 172 -2.22 -6.57 4.95
N GLY A 173 -2.23 -7.86 5.27
CA GLY A 173 -3.32 -8.76 4.89
C GLY A 173 -4.68 -8.26 5.42
N LEU A 174 -4.75 -8.02 6.72
CA LEU A 174 -5.94 -7.49 7.39
C LEU A 174 -6.30 -6.08 6.93
N THR A 175 -5.32 -5.24 6.62
CA THR A 175 -5.56 -3.91 6.05
C THR A 175 -6.20 -4.02 4.66
N GLY A 176 -5.75 -4.96 3.83
CA GLY A 176 -6.40 -5.29 2.56
C GLY A 176 -7.86 -5.72 2.76
N ALA A 177 -8.13 -6.60 3.72
CA ALA A 177 -9.51 -7.01 4.03
C ALA A 177 -10.40 -5.85 4.51
N ALA A 178 -9.86 -4.97 5.36
CA ALA A 178 -10.56 -3.77 5.82
C ALA A 178 -10.92 -2.84 4.65
N MET A 179 -9.95 -2.58 3.75
CA MET A 179 -10.18 -1.73 2.57
C MET A 179 -11.14 -2.37 1.56
N ARG A 180 -11.11 -3.70 1.41
CA ARG A 180 -12.13 -4.43 0.65
C ARG A 180 -13.51 -4.23 1.24
N ALA A 181 -13.67 -4.39 2.56
CA ALA A 181 -14.95 -4.21 3.23
C ALA A 181 -15.47 -2.78 3.06
N ALA A 182 -14.60 -1.78 3.20
CA ALA A 182 -14.93 -0.38 2.94
C ALA A 182 -15.46 -0.16 1.52
N ALA A 183 -14.77 -0.72 0.51
CA ALA A 183 -15.19 -0.63 -0.89
C ALA A 183 -16.52 -1.34 -1.14
N MET A 184 -16.72 -2.53 -0.57
CA MET A 184 -17.97 -3.30 -0.70
C MET A 184 -19.16 -2.58 -0.06
N ILE A 185 -19.01 -2.05 1.16
CA ILE A 185 -20.06 -1.28 1.84
C ILE A 185 -20.38 -0.02 1.04
N SER A 186 -19.35 0.75 0.64
CA SER A 186 -19.53 2.02 -0.07
C SER A 186 -20.12 1.85 -1.47
N SER A 187 -19.93 0.68 -2.08
CA SER A 187 -20.48 0.34 -3.40
C SER A 187 -21.90 -0.26 -3.34
N GLY A 188 -22.49 -0.39 -2.15
CA GLY A 188 -23.84 -0.91 -1.96
C GLY A 188 -23.93 -2.44 -1.94
N THR A 189 -22.81 -3.15 -1.73
CA THR A 189 -22.84 -4.61 -1.54
C THR A 189 -23.61 -4.96 -0.26
N CYS A 190 -24.32 -6.10 -0.29
CA CYS A 190 -25.07 -6.58 0.87
C CYS A 190 -24.17 -6.68 2.12
N CYS A 191 -24.54 -5.96 3.18
CA CYS A 191 -23.78 -5.94 4.44
C CYS A 191 -23.70 -7.32 5.10
N ALA A 192 -24.66 -8.22 4.83
CA ALA A 192 -24.59 -9.60 5.31
C ALA A 192 -23.41 -10.37 4.69
N THR A 193 -23.11 -10.15 3.41
CA THR A 193 -21.94 -10.73 2.74
C THR A 193 -20.66 -10.21 3.38
N VAL A 194 -20.54 -8.89 3.55
CA VAL A 194 -19.35 -8.27 4.15
C VAL A 194 -19.10 -8.76 5.57
N SER A 195 -20.15 -8.83 6.39
CA SER A 195 -20.04 -9.33 7.76
C SER A 195 -19.60 -10.78 7.81
N ASN A 196 -20.20 -11.66 6.99
CA ASN A 196 -19.82 -13.07 6.95
C ASN A 196 -18.35 -13.26 6.53
N ASP A 197 -17.90 -12.51 5.52
CA ASP A 197 -16.51 -12.54 5.06
C ASP A 197 -15.55 -12.13 6.19
N LEU A 198 -15.82 -11.01 6.85
CA LEU A 198 -14.99 -10.50 7.95
C LEU A 198 -15.01 -11.40 9.18
N ARG A 199 -16.16 -11.97 9.53
CA ARG A 199 -16.29 -12.96 10.62
C ARG A 199 -15.47 -14.21 10.31
N SER A 200 -15.54 -14.72 9.07
CA SER A 200 -14.76 -15.90 8.66
C SER A 200 -13.25 -15.61 8.73
N LEU A 201 -12.83 -14.45 8.24
CA LEU A 201 -11.44 -14.03 8.29
C LEU A 201 -10.95 -13.85 9.73
N HIS A 202 -11.76 -13.22 10.60
CA HIS A 202 -11.45 -13.07 12.02
C HIS A 202 -11.20 -14.44 12.66
N ARG A 203 -12.06 -15.43 12.39
CA ARG A 203 -11.89 -16.79 12.91
C ARG A 203 -10.62 -17.44 12.40
N GLN A 204 -10.33 -17.34 11.11
CA GLN A 204 -9.11 -17.88 10.51
C GLN A 204 -7.86 -17.28 11.18
N VAL A 205 -7.81 -15.95 11.31
CA VAL A 205 -6.65 -15.26 11.89
C VAL A 205 -6.45 -15.56 13.37
N SER A 206 -7.53 -15.64 14.17
CA SER A 206 -7.43 -16.04 15.57
C SER A 206 -6.91 -17.48 15.74
N LEU A 207 -7.36 -18.42 14.90
CA LEU A 207 -6.98 -19.84 15.02
C LEU A 207 -5.57 -20.11 14.49
N ASP A 208 -5.27 -19.62 13.28
CA ASP A 208 -4.08 -20.02 12.54
C ASP A 208 -2.87 -19.16 12.91
N PHE A 209 -3.08 -17.88 13.22
CA PHE A 209 -1.98 -16.91 13.42
C PHE A 209 -1.87 -16.39 14.86
N LYS A 210 -2.90 -16.52 15.71
CA LYS A 210 -2.92 -16.03 17.10
C LYS A 210 -2.57 -14.53 17.24
N HIS A 211 -2.86 -13.76 16.19
CA HIS A 211 -2.57 -12.32 16.10
C HIS A 211 -3.79 -11.47 16.51
N ASP A 212 -4.30 -11.67 17.72
CA ASP A 212 -5.54 -11.04 18.18
C ASP A 212 -5.47 -9.51 18.21
N ASN A 213 -4.28 -8.95 18.44
CA ASN A 213 -4.06 -7.51 18.39
C ASN A 213 -4.26 -6.95 16.97
N SER A 214 -3.88 -7.69 15.93
CA SER A 214 -4.01 -7.22 14.54
C SER A 214 -5.48 -7.23 14.07
N LEU A 215 -6.34 -8.05 14.68
CA LEU A 215 -7.78 -8.10 14.36
C LEU A 215 -8.53 -6.77 14.61
N ARG A 216 -7.94 -5.87 15.42
CA ARG A 216 -8.43 -4.49 15.57
C ARG A 216 -8.60 -3.75 14.24
N ILE A 217 -7.88 -4.16 13.20
CA ILE A 217 -7.92 -3.55 11.86
C ILE A 217 -9.28 -3.82 11.17
N ILE A 218 -9.83 -5.02 11.32
CA ILE A 218 -11.06 -5.42 10.60
C ILE A 218 -12.34 -5.28 11.43
N ARG A 219 -12.23 -5.29 12.77
CA ARG A 219 -13.37 -5.21 13.69
C ARG A 219 -14.28 -3.99 13.46
N PRO A 220 -13.75 -2.76 13.20
CA PRO A 220 -14.60 -1.60 12.91
C PRO A 220 -15.50 -1.80 11.70
N PHE A 221 -14.97 -2.39 10.62
CA PHE A 221 -15.72 -2.64 9.39
C PHE A 221 -16.75 -3.77 9.58
N TRP A 222 -16.42 -4.76 10.40
CA TRP A 222 -17.37 -5.81 10.76
C TRP A 222 -18.53 -5.25 11.59
N GLN A 223 -18.25 -4.46 12.62
CA GLN A 223 -19.28 -3.83 13.44
C GLN A 223 -20.12 -2.83 12.64
N LEU A 224 -19.50 -2.07 11.72
CA LEU A 224 -20.21 -1.20 10.79
C LEU A 224 -21.20 -1.98 9.93
N ALA A 225 -20.78 -3.13 9.38
CA ALA A 225 -21.66 -3.98 8.59
C ALA A 225 -22.84 -4.51 9.42
N GLU A 226 -22.63 -4.89 10.68
CA GLU A 226 -23.71 -5.31 11.59
C GLU A 226 -24.67 -4.16 11.95
N ASN A 227 -24.14 -2.97 12.20
CA ASN A 227 -24.94 -1.76 12.45
C ASN A 227 -25.84 -1.43 11.25
N LEU A 228 -25.29 -1.48 10.02
CA LEU A 228 -26.04 -1.21 8.79
C LEU A 228 -27.11 -2.27 8.48
N ARG A 229 -27.01 -3.47 9.07
CA ARG A 229 -28.05 -4.51 8.99
C ARG A 229 -29.19 -4.31 9.99
N GLY A 230 -29.07 -3.35 10.91
CA GLY A 230 -30.02 -3.16 12.01
C GLY A 230 -29.79 -4.11 13.20
N ASN A 231 -28.61 -4.74 13.29
CA ASN A 231 -28.27 -5.65 14.38
C ASN A 231 -27.64 -4.93 15.59
N SER A 232 -27.79 -3.61 15.68
CA SER A 232 -27.33 -2.78 16.80
C SER A 232 -28.41 -1.82 17.26
N GLU A 233 -28.54 -1.67 18.59
CA GLU A 233 -29.44 -0.70 19.21
C GLU A 233 -29.03 0.75 18.93
N ARG A 234 -27.74 1.00 18.69
CA ARG A 234 -27.17 2.32 18.38
C ARG A 234 -26.32 2.26 17.10
N PRO A 235 -26.93 2.37 15.91
CA PRO A 235 -26.24 2.15 14.64
C PRO A 235 -25.05 3.08 14.36
N THR A 236 -24.97 4.23 15.04
CA THR A 236 -23.90 5.21 14.89
C THR A 236 -22.70 4.99 15.82
N VAL A 237 -22.79 4.02 16.73
CA VAL A 237 -21.71 3.68 17.66
C VAL A 237 -21.20 2.28 17.33
N LEU A 238 -19.89 2.08 17.24
CA LEU A 238 -19.29 0.77 16.96
C LEU A 238 -19.27 -0.11 18.22
N THR A 239 -20.45 -0.49 18.68
CA THR A 239 -20.67 -1.34 19.86
C THR A 239 -21.53 -2.54 19.46
N GLY A 240 -21.06 -3.76 19.77
CA GLY A 240 -21.77 -4.99 19.47
C GLY A 240 -20.88 -6.24 19.53
N GLU A 241 -21.24 -7.26 18.75
CA GLU A 241 -20.56 -8.56 18.71
C GLU A 241 -19.07 -8.44 18.35
N ALA A 242 -18.74 -7.56 17.39
CA ALA A 242 -17.41 -7.50 16.80
C ALA A 242 -16.43 -6.63 17.61
N MET A 243 -16.93 -5.55 18.24
CA MET A 243 -16.14 -4.67 19.10
C MET A 243 -17.01 -3.75 19.94
N ASN A 244 -16.37 -3.13 20.94
CA ASN A 244 -16.89 -1.99 21.67
C ASN A 244 -15.83 -0.87 21.60
N GLU A 245 -16.21 0.27 21.01
CA GLU A 245 -15.40 1.51 20.95
C GLU A 245 -15.21 2.18 22.32
#